data_AF-A0A6A8LP15-F1
#
_entry.id   AF-A0A6A8LP15-F1
#
_cell.length_a   1.000
_cell.length_b   1.000
_cell.length_c   1.000
_cell.angle_alpha   90.00
_cell.angle_beta   90.00
_cell.angle_gamma   90.00
#
_symmetry.space_group_name_H-M   'P 1'
#
loop_
_entity.id
_entity.type
_entity.pdbx_description
1 polymer ?
#
loop_
_entity_poly.entity_id
_entity_poly.type
_entity_poly.pdbx_seq_one_letter_code
_entity_poly.pdbx_strand_id
1 'polypeptide(L)'
;MNTEKAVLNYFIQNLGNYTSGEELSNKLNISRTAVWKAVKQLKEQGYEISSKTRKGYCLVDNGVLNTALINKYLHTDNLDLHVYETIGSTNSEAKNISSQRHSTEPLVIISDQQTAGYGRYGRKFESPKNTGIYMSILLENQH
;
A
#
# COMPACT_ATOMS: atom_id res chain seq x y z
N MET A 1 -2.68 15.74 14.26
CA MET A 1 -3.23 15.02 13.09
C MET A 1 -2.31 15.28 11.91
N ASN A 2 -1.73 14.26 11.28
CA ASN A 2 -0.90 14.46 10.08
C ASN A 2 -1.83 14.76 8.88
N THR A 3 -1.77 15.99 8.36
CA THR A 3 -2.61 16.46 7.25
C THR A 3 -2.51 15.54 6.03
N GLU A 4 -1.32 15.03 5.73
CA GLU A 4 -1.08 14.11 4.62
C GLU A 4 -1.89 12.82 4.78
N LYS A 5 -1.80 12.20 5.96
CA LYS A 5 -2.55 10.97 6.30
C LYS A 5 -4.06 11.18 6.24
N ALA A 6 -4.55 12.33 6.71
CA ALA A 6 -5.98 12.64 6.66
C ALA A 6 -6.49 12.79 5.22
N VAL A 7 -5.73 13.51 4.37
CA VAL A 7 -6.06 13.66 2.94
C VAL A 7 -6.00 12.32 2.21
N LEU A 8 -4.98 11.50 2.47
CA LEU A 8 -4.85 10.18 1.89
C LEU A 8 -6.03 9.28 2.27
N ASN A 9 -6.36 9.19 3.56
CA ASN A 9 -7.49 8.38 4.04
C ASN A 9 -8.80 8.80 3.37
N TYR A 10 -9.03 10.11 3.23
CA TYR A 10 -10.20 10.61 2.53
C TYR A 10 -10.24 10.14 1.07
N PHE A 11 -9.12 10.24 0.35
CA PHE A 11 -9.06 9.78 -1.03
C PHE A 11 -9.23 8.27 -1.17
N ILE A 12 -8.68 7.48 -0.24
CA ILE A 12 -8.85 6.02 -0.23
C ILE A 12 -10.32 5.66 -0.07
N GLN A 13 -11.05 6.32 0.83
CA GLN A 13 -12.49 6.13 1.01
C GLN A 13 -13.29 6.53 -0.23
N ASN A 14 -12.82 7.52 -0.99
CA ASN A 14 -13.47 8.07 -2.18
C ASN A 14 -12.70 7.74 -3.48
N LEU A 15 -12.09 6.55 -3.55
CA LEU A 15 -11.24 6.14 -4.67
C LEU A 15 -11.98 6.30 -6.02
N GLY A 16 -11.33 6.91 -7.00
CA GLY A 16 -11.92 7.17 -8.32
C GLY A 16 -12.89 8.36 -8.40
N ASN A 17 -13.25 8.98 -7.26
CA ASN A 17 -14.14 10.14 -7.23
C ASN A 17 -13.36 11.45 -7.09
N TYR A 18 -13.71 12.44 -7.92
CA TYR A 18 -13.16 13.79 -7.80
C TYR A 18 -13.76 14.52 -6.61
N THR A 19 -12.92 15.20 -5.84
CA THR A 19 -13.31 16.10 -4.74
C THR A 19 -12.60 17.44 -4.93
N SER A 20 -13.35 18.55 -4.81
CA SER A 20 -12.75 19.88 -4.93
C SER A 20 -11.83 20.19 -3.75
N GLY A 21 -10.81 21.04 -3.95
CA GLY A 21 -9.93 21.46 -2.85
C GLY A 21 -10.67 22.21 -1.74
N GLU A 22 -11.76 22.90 -2.08
CA GLU A 22 -12.67 23.54 -1.14
C GLU A 22 -13.45 22.53 -0.31
N GLU A 23 -14.06 21.55 -0.96
CA GLU A 23 -14.79 20.48 -0.28
C GLU A 23 -13.87 19.69 0.65
N LEU A 24 -12.66 19.35 0.20
CA LEU A 24 -11.68 18.64 1.00
C LEU A 24 -11.22 19.47 2.21
N SER A 25 -11.00 20.78 2.00
CA SER A 25 -10.67 21.76 3.04
C SER A 25 -11.76 21.82 4.12
N ASN A 26 -13.02 21.88 3.71
CA ASN A 26 -14.17 21.91 4.62
C ASN A 26 -14.35 20.58 5.36
N LYS A 27 -14.31 19.44 4.66
CA LYS A 27 -14.50 18.10 5.26
C LYS A 27 -13.41 17.74 6.27
N LEU A 28 -12.16 18.15 6.02
CA LEU A 28 -11.02 17.83 6.86
C LEU A 28 -10.66 18.95 7.86
N ASN A 29 -11.38 20.08 7.82
CA ASN A 29 -11.12 21.27 8.64
C ASN A 29 -9.66 21.76 8.57
N ILE A 30 -9.14 21.86 7.34
CA ILE A 30 -7.77 22.32 7.05
C ILE A 30 -7.81 23.36 5.93
N SER A 31 -6.77 24.18 5.78
CA SER A 31 -6.74 25.18 4.69
C SER A 31 -6.56 24.53 3.30
N ARG A 32 -7.04 25.20 2.25
CA ARG A 32 -6.80 24.79 0.85
C ARG A 32 -5.30 24.67 0.52
N THR A 33 -4.47 25.53 1.12
CA THR A 33 -3.01 25.46 0.98
C THR A 33 -2.43 24.19 1.62
N ALA A 34 -2.98 23.77 2.77
CA ALA A 34 -2.57 22.52 3.42
C ALA A 34 -3.00 21.28 2.60
N VAL A 35 -4.19 21.30 2.00
CA VAL A 35 -4.63 20.28 1.03
C VAL A 35 -3.66 20.20 -0.14
N TRP A 36 -3.30 21.33 -0.76
CA TRP A 36 -2.37 21.34 -1.89
C TRP A 36 -1.00 20.77 -1.52
N LYS A 37 -0.45 21.16 -0.36
CA LYS A 37 0.82 20.61 0.14
C LYS A 37 0.76 19.09 0.36
N ALA A 38 -0.31 18.62 1.01
CA ALA A 38 -0.51 17.19 1.23
C ALA A 38 -0.63 16.41 -0.09
N VAL A 39 -1.43 16.89 -1.05
CA VAL A 39 -1.55 16.28 -2.38
C VAL A 39 -0.21 16.21 -3.10
N LYS A 40 0.60 17.27 -3.01
CA LYS A 40 1.94 17.30 -3.61
C LYS A 40 2.85 16.22 -3.00
N GLN A 41 2.89 16.11 -1.67
CA GLN A 41 3.68 15.10 -0.97
C GLN A 41 3.23 13.66 -1.31
N LEU A 42 1.93 13.42 -1.37
CA LEU A 42 1.39 12.12 -1.76
C LEU A 42 1.81 11.73 -3.20
N LYS A 43 1.82 12.69 -4.13
CA LYS A 43 2.34 12.42 -5.49
C LYS A 43 3.83 12.07 -5.47
N GLU A 44 4.63 12.75 -4.65
CA GLU A 44 6.06 12.46 -4.47
C GLU A 44 6.30 11.07 -3.87
N GLN A 45 5.38 10.56 -3.06
CA GLN A 45 5.38 9.20 -2.53
C GLN A 45 4.87 8.13 -3.53
N GLY A 46 4.51 8.51 -4.75
CA GLY A 46 4.07 7.59 -5.80
C GLY A 46 2.57 7.36 -5.90
N TYR A 47 1.73 8.07 -5.12
CA TYR A 47 0.28 8.00 -5.30
C TYR A 47 -0.16 8.73 -6.57
N GLU A 48 -0.93 8.05 -7.42
CA GLU A 48 -1.44 8.65 -8.65
C GLU A 48 -2.68 9.52 -8.38
N ILE A 49 -2.45 10.82 -8.14
CA ILE A 49 -3.54 11.77 -7.89
C ILE A 49 -3.79 12.64 -9.13
N SER A 50 -4.89 12.38 -9.83
CA SER A 50 -5.35 13.23 -10.93
C SER A 50 -5.80 14.60 -10.40
N SER A 51 -5.42 15.68 -11.09
CA SER A 51 -5.83 17.04 -10.76
C SER A 51 -6.46 17.69 -11.99
N LYS A 52 -7.74 18.06 -11.90
CA LYS A 52 -8.48 18.69 -13.00
C LYS A 52 -9.06 20.03 -12.57
N THR A 53 -8.85 21.06 -13.37
CA THR A 53 -9.42 22.39 -13.15
C THR A 53 -10.94 22.29 -13.01
N ARG A 54 -11.52 22.97 -12.01
CA ARG A 54 -12.96 22.95 -11.66
C ARG A 54 -13.53 21.60 -11.17
N LYS A 55 -12.77 20.50 -11.19
CA LYS A 55 -13.17 19.19 -10.61
C LYS A 55 -12.43 18.86 -9.31
N GLY A 56 -11.18 19.33 -9.17
CA GLY A 56 -10.35 19.08 -7.99
C GLY A 56 -9.44 17.87 -8.14
N TYR A 57 -9.34 17.07 -7.08
CA TYR A 57 -8.39 15.97 -6.92
C TYR A 57 -9.10 14.63 -6.89
N CYS A 58 -8.46 13.59 -7.44
CA CYS A 58 -8.95 12.22 -7.42
C CYS A 58 -7.74 11.29 -7.29
N LEU A 59 -7.74 10.40 -6.30
CA LEU A 59 -6.81 9.28 -6.29
C LEU A 59 -7.27 8.24 -7.31
N VAL A 60 -6.36 7.87 -8.20
CA VAL A 60 -6.55 6.90 -9.26
C VAL A 60 -5.82 5.63 -8.84
N ASP A 61 -6.49 4.50 -9.00
CA ASP A 61 -5.81 3.20 -8.91
C ASP A 61 -5.02 2.99 -10.20
N ASN A 62 -3.70 2.89 -10.06
CA ASN A 62 -2.76 2.70 -11.15
C ASN A 62 -2.22 1.28 -11.25
N GLY A 63 -2.81 0.34 -10.49
CA GLY A 63 -2.39 -1.05 -10.46
C GLY A 63 -1.10 -1.31 -9.69
N VAL A 64 -0.49 -0.29 -9.07
CA VAL A 64 0.70 -0.45 -8.22
C VAL A 64 0.27 -0.91 -6.83
N LEU A 65 0.98 -1.89 -6.29
CA LEU A 65 0.75 -2.35 -4.92
C LEU A 65 0.91 -1.19 -3.93
N ASN A 66 -0.13 -0.97 -3.12
CA ASN A 66 -0.17 0.11 -2.16
C ASN A 66 -0.77 -0.37 -0.84
N THR A 67 0.02 -0.31 0.24
CA THR A 67 -0.39 -0.77 1.57
C THR A 67 -1.69 -0.11 2.04
N ALA A 68 -1.87 1.18 1.79
CA ALA A 68 -3.05 1.90 2.24
C ALA A 68 -4.31 1.50 1.46
N LEU A 69 -4.19 1.21 0.16
CA LEU A 69 -5.29 0.64 -0.64
C LEU A 69 -5.62 -0.81 -0.25
N ILE A 70 -4.61 -1.64 0.02
CA ILE A 70 -4.83 -3.01 0.48
C ILE A 70 -5.56 -2.99 1.83
N ASN A 71 -5.11 -2.17 2.78
CA ASN A 71 -5.74 -2.01 4.09
C ASN A 71 -7.21 -1.57 4.01
N LYS A 72 -7.61 -0.79 2.99
CA LYS A 72 -9.02 -0.42 2.78
C LYS A 72 -9.93 -1.64 2.64
N TYR A 73 -9.44 -2.70 2.00
CA TYR A 73 -10.22 -3.90 1.68
C TYR A 73 -9.93 -5.07 2.64
N LEU A 74 -9.02 -4.89 3.60
CA LEU A 74 -8.82 -5.86 4.67
C LEU A 74 -9.91 -5.71 5.74
N HIS A 75 -10.44 -6.84 6.18
CA HIS A 75 -11.47 -6.93 7.22
C HIS A 75 -10.91 -7.35 8.59
N THR A 76 -9.60 -7.20 8.79
CA THR A 76 -8.91 -7.57 10.03
C THR A 76 -7.84 -6.54 10.36
N ASP A 77 -7.69 -6.26 11.65
CA ASP A 77 -6.60 -5.44 12.19
C ASP A 77 -5.47 -6.32 12.76
N ASN A 78 -5.68 -7.64 12.88
CA ASN A 78 -4.70 -8.59 13.41
C ASN A 78 -3.85 -9.19 12.29
N LEU A 79 -3.17 -8.33 11.53
CA LEU A 79 -2.31 -8.72 10.41
C LEU A 79 -1.13 -7.75 10.30
N ASP A 80 0.08 -8.30 10.30
CA ASP A 80 1.27 -7.56 9.89
C ASP A 80 1.41 -7.66 8.36
N LEU A 81 1.28 -6.52 7.66
CA LEU A 81 1.29 -6.46 6.20
C LEU A 81 2.52 -5.69 5.70
N HIS A 82 3.40 -6.39 5.00
CA HIS A 82 4.59 -5.80 4.38
C HIS A 82 4.44 -5.84 2.86
N VAL A 83 4.55 -4.67 2.21
CA VAL A 83 4.38 -4.52 0.76
C VAL A 83 5.67 -3.96 0.18
N TYR A 84 6.20 -4.64 -0.83
CA TYR A 84 7.45 -4.26 -1.50
C TYR A 84 7.24 -4.10 -3.00
N GLU A 85 7.78 -3.05 -3.60
CA GLU A 85 7.84 -2.95 -5.06
C GLU A 85 8.72 -4.06 -5.64
N THR A 86 9.94 -4.21 -5.10
CA THR A 86 10.89 -5.26 -5.48
C THR A 86 11.54 -5.85 -4.23
N ILE A 87 11.64 -7.17 -4.18
CA ILE A 87 12.32 -7.89 -3.10
C ILE A 87 13.16 -9.05 -3.66
N GLY A 88 14.07 -9.62 -2.86
CA GLY A 88 14.75 -10.88 -3.20
C GLY A 88 13.75 -12.02 -3.35
N SER A 89 13.09 -12.41 -2.26
CA SER A 89 12.00 -13.40 -2.24
C SER A 89 11.11 -13.12 -1.03
N THR A 90 9.80 -13.06 -1.25
CA THR A 90 8.81 -12.90 -0.18
C THR A 90 8.93 -13.99 0.88
N ASN A 91 9.26 -15.23 0.47
CA ASN A 91 9.40 -16.35 1.39
C ASN A 91 10.70 -16.30 2.19
N SER A 92 11.80 -15.83 1.58
CA SER A 92 13.06 -15.63 2.31
C SER A 92 12.89 -14.52 3.36
N GLU A 93 12.18 -13.45 3.02
CA GLU A 93 11.92 -12.37 3.95
C GLU A 93 11.01 -12.83 5.10
N ALA A 94 9.94 -13.59 4.80
CA ALA A 94 9.07 -14.15 5.82
C ALA A 94 9.86 -15.01 6.83
N LYS A 95 10.79 -15.85 6.34
CA LYS A 95 11.68 -16.65 7.20
C LYS A 95 12.62 -15.78 8.03
N ASN A 96 13.20 -14.74 7.43
CA ASN A 96 14.08 -13.81 8.13
C ASN A 96 13.36 -13.08 9.26
N ILE A 97 12.15 -12.57 9.00
CA ILE A 97 11.34 -11.90 10.02
C ILE A 97 10.93 -12.91 11.10
N SER A 98 10.55 -14.14 10.72
CA SER A 98 10.12 -15.19 11.67
C SER A 98 11.17 -15.52 12.73
N SER A 99 12.47 -15.43 12.43
CA SER A 99 13.55 -15.73 13.38
C SER A 99 13.83 -14.59 14.37
N GLN A 100 13.32 -13.38 14.10
CA GLN A 100 13.61 -12.16 14.87
C GLN A 100 12.41 -11.66 15.65
N ARG A 101 11.19 -11.96 15.19
CA ARG A 101 9.95 -11.44 15.79
C ARG A 101 9.49 -12.29 16.97
N HIS A 102 8.85 -11.63 17.94
CA HIS A 102 8.13 -12.29 19.04
C HIS A 102 6.60 -12.29 18.87
N SER A 103 6.09 -11.63 17.83
CA SER A 103 4.65 -11.58 17.54
C SER A 103 4.14 -12.92 17.01
N THR A 104 2.91 -13.28 17.36
CA THR A 104 2.16 -14.42 16.83
C THR A 104 1.17 -14.01 15.74
N GLU A 105 1.00 -12.71 15.47
CA GLU A 105 0.06 -12.21 14.45
C GLU A 105 0.44 -12.71 13.06
N PRO A 106 -0.52 -13.15 12.22
CA PRO A 106 -0.24 -13.48 10.84
C PRO A 106 0.59 -12.38 10.15
N LEU A 107 1.64 -12.77 9.43
CA LEU A 107 2.41 -11.87 8.60
C LEU A 107 2.17 -12.20 7.14
N VAL A 108 1.82 -11.19 6.36
CA VAL A 108 1.67 -11.28 4.91
C VAL A 108 2.70 -10.37 4.27
N ILE A 109 3.52 -10.95 3.40
CA ILE A 109 4.49 -10.22 2.58
C ILE A 109 4.03 -10.31 1.14
N ILE A 110 3.85 -9.15 0.50
CA ILE A 110 3.44 -9.04 -0.90
C ILE A 110 4.50 -8.25 -1.67
N SER A 111 4.79 -8.68 -2.89
CA SER A 111 5.61 -7.90 -3.82
C SER A 111 5.15 -7.96 -5.26
N ASP A 112 5.45 -6.89 -6.01
CA ASP A 112 5.24 -6.79 -7.46
C ASP A 112 6.40 -7.43 -8.24
N GLN A 113 7.57 -7.63 -7.62
CA GLN A 113 8.71 -8.29 -8.26
C GLN A 113 9.59 -9.06 -7.27
N GLN A 114 10.01 -10.28 -7.65
CA GLN A 114 11.06 -11.01 -6.93
C GLN A 114 12.31 -11.20 -7.79
N THR A 115 13.48 -10.76 -7.31
CA THR A 115 14.76 -10.89 -8.02
C THR A 115 15.44 -12.25 -7.79
N ALA A 116 15.08 -12.94 -6.71
CA ALA A 116 15.58 -14.24 -6.29
C ALA A 116 14.44 -15.19 -5.89
N GLY A 117 13.31 -15.10 -6.60
CA GLY A 117 12.17 -16.01 -6.42
C GLY A 117 12.57 -17.47 -6.67
N TYR A 118 12.15 -18.38 -5.79
CA TYR A 118 12.43 -19.80 -5.91
C TYR A 118 11.20 -20.65 -5.58
N GLY A 119 11.08 -21.77 -6.28
CA GLY A 119 10.06 -22.79 -6.09
C GLY A 119 10.62 -24.05 -5.45
N ARG A 120 9.90 -25.17 -5.65
CA ARG A 120 10.30 -26.48 -5.12
C ARG A 120 11.66 -26.91 -5.66
N TYR A 121 12.44 -27.56 -4.79
CA TYR A 121 13.77 -28.09 -5.11
C TYR A 121 14.74 -27.03 -5.65
N GLY A 122 14.60 -25.77 -5.21
CA GLY A 122 15.50 -24.67 -5.59
C GLY A 122 15.36 -24.19 -7.02
N ARG A 123 14.32 -24.61 -7.76
CA ARG A 123 14.05 -24.11 -9.11
C ARG A 123 13.77 -22.61 -9.06
N LYS A 124 14.29 -21.85 -10.03
CA LYS A 124 13.96 -20.44 -10.18
C LYS A 124 12.45 -20.28 -10.40
N PHE A 125 11.85 -19.30 -9.73
CA PHE A 125 10.47 -18.90 -9.93
C PHE A 125 10.50 -17.50 -10.53
N GLU A 126 10.25 -17.38 -11.84
CA GLU A 126 10.22 -16.09 -12.54
C GLU A 126 9.13 -15.22 -11.94
N SER A 127 9.51 -14.04 -11.46
CA SER A 127 8.61 -13.10 -10.81
C SER A 127 8.82 -11.67 -11.32
N PRO A 128 8.59 -11.40 -12.62
CA PRO A 128 8.79 -10.07 -13.19
C PRO A 128 7.78 -9.05 -12.65
N LYS A 129 8.16 -7.78 -12.75
CA LYS A 129 7.36 -6.62 -12.35
C LYS A 129 6.09 -6.48 -13.20
N ASN A 130 4.98 -6.05 -12.61
CA ASN A 130 3.69 -5.81 -13.27
C ASN A 130 3.05 -7.04 -13.93
N THR A 131 3.45 -8.27 -13.57
CA THR A 131 2.89 -9.50 -14.19
C THR A 131 2.11 -10.37 -13.22
N GLY A 132 2.20 -10.13 -11.92
CA GLY A 132 1.54 -10.97 -10.93
C GLY A 132 1.68 -10.42 -9.51
N ILE A 133 1.01 -11.11 -8.58
CA ILE A 133 1.12 -10.85 -7.15
C ILE A 133 1.96 -11.97 -6.55
N TYR A 134 3.14 -11.61 -6.02
CA TYR A 134 4.00 -12.58 -5.34
C TYR A 134 3.82 -12.42 -3.84
N MET A 135 3.45 -13.50 -3.16
CA MET A 135 3.02 -13.42 -1.77
C MET A 135 3.54 -14.59 -0.95
N SER A 136 3.87 -14.32 0.31
CA SER A 136 4.13 -15.32 1.35
C SER A 136 3.32 -14.98 2.60
N ILE A 137 2.82 -16.02 3.28
CA ILE A 137 2.03 -15.89 4.51
C ILE A 137 2.73 -16.70 5.59
N LEU A 138 3.08 -16.05 6.69
CA LEU A 138 3.61 -16.67 7.90
C LEU A 138 2.48 -16.76 8.93
N LEU A 139 2.20 -17.98 9.37
CA LEU A 139 1.20 -18.29 10.39
C LEU A 139 1.89 -18.99 11.57
N GLU A 140 1.41 -18.74 12.78
CA GLU A 140 1.78 -19.56 13.93
C GLU A 140 1.15 -20.94 13.82
N ASN A 141 1.90 -21.98 14.17
CA ASN A 141 1.36 -23.33 14.24
C ASN A 141 0.65 -23.52 15.58
N GLN A 142 -0.61 -23.93 15.56
CA GLN A 142 -1.35 -24.26 16.77
C GLN A 142 -1.14 -25.73 17.10
N HIS A 143 -0.01 -26.04 17.74
CA HIS A 143 0.27 -27.34 18.35
C HIS A 143 0.70 -27.18 19.80
#